data_AF-A0A9X0A658-F1
#
_entry.id   AF-A0A9X0A658-F1
#
_cell.length_a   1.000
_cell.length_b   1.000
_cell.length_c   1.000
_cell.angle_alpha   90.00
_cell.angle_beta   90.00
_cell.angle_gamma   90.00
#
_symmetry.space_group_name_H-M   'P 1'
#
loop_
_entity.id
_entity.type
_entity.pdbx_description
1 polymer ?
#
loop_
_entity_poly.entity_id
_entity_poly.type
_entity_poly.pdbx_seq_one_letter_code
_entity_poly.pdbx_strand_id
1 'polypeptide(L)'
;MLAKNHPDWTDDRLFQTARLINAAQIVQIHTREWTAAILNTDFIHESLFAQWYGKLSPRVAKLMKDLNITLGANTFPSHIGNPPDYRGFLSL
;
A
#
# COMPACT_ATOMS: atom_id res chain seq x y z
N MET A 1 1.64 -22.75 6.53
CA MET A 1 1.37 -22.75 5.06
C MET A 1 2.66 -22.72 4.25
N LEU A 2 3.59 -21.76 4.46
CA LEU A 2 4.84 -21.67 3.69
C LEU A 2 5.71 -22.94 3.75
N ALA A 3 6.09 -23.42 4.93
CA ALA A 3 6.95 -24.61 5.08
C ALA A 3 6.32 -25.89 4.46
N LYS A 4 4.99 -26.02 4.54
CA LYS A 4 4.25 -27.14 3.93
C LYS A 4 4.30 -27.10 2.40
N ASN A 5 4.26 -25.91 1.81
CA ASN A 5 4.25 -25.71 0.36
C ASN A 5 5.65 -25.61 -0.24
N HIS A 6 6.67 -25.36 0.59
CA HIS A 6 8.07 -25.22 0.21
C HIS A 6 8.99 -26.02 1.15
N PRO A 7 8.91 -27.37 1.14
CA PRO A 7 9.66 -28.23 2.05
C PRO A 7 11.18 -28.21 1.82
N ASP A 8 11.62 -27.74 0.64
CA ASP A 8 13.03 -27.61 0.24
C ASP A 8 13.70 -26.31 0.71
N TRP A 9 12.95 -25.39 1.31
CA TRP A 9 13.50 -24.10 1.75
C TRP A 9 14.34 -24.24 3.02
N THR A 10 15.44 -23.50 3.06
CA THR A 10 16.23 -23.32 4.28
C THR A 10 15.47 -22.48 5.31
N ASP A 11 15.85 -22.61 6.58
CA ASP A 11 15.25 -21.84 7.68
C ASP A 11 15.33 -20.32 7.43
N ASP A 12 16.50 -19.82 7.02
CA ASP A 12 16.69 -18.41 6.70
C ASP A 12 15.73 -17.92 5.61
N ARG A 13 15.56 -18.68 4.54
CA ARG A 13 14.66 -18.31 3.44
C ARG A 13 13.21 -18.30 3.91
N LEU A 14 12.83 -19.30 4.71
CA LEU A 14 11.49 -19.40 5.28
C LEU A 14 11.20 -18.21 6.19
N PHE A 15 12.12 -17.89 7.11
CA PHE A 15 12.00 -16.77 8.03
C PHE A 15 11.89 -15.44 7.30
N GLN A 16 12.81 -15.14 6.37
CA GLN A 16 12.78 -13.86 5.64
C GLN A 16 11.50 -13.69 4.81
N THR A 17 11.03 -14.76 4.18
CA THR A 17 9.77 -14.71 3.41
C THR A 17 8.57 -14.48 4.33
N ALA A 18 8.48 -15.23 5.44
CA ALA A 18 7.41 -15.07 6.42
C ALA A 18 7.41 -13.65 7.02
N ARG A 19 8.60 -13.11 7.31
CA ARG A 19 8.78 -11.74 7.82
C ARG A 19 8.21 -10.70 6.85
N LEU A 20 8.50 -10.82 5.55
CA LEU A 20 7.99 -9.90 4.54
C LEU A 20 6.46 -9.97 4.39
N ILE A 21 5.89 -11.18 4.41
CA ILE A 21 4.44 -11.37 4.35
C ILE A 21 3.76 -10.74 5.57
N ASN A 22 4.28 -11.02 6.77
CA ASN A 22 3.74 -10.46 8.00
C ASN A 22 3.85 -8.94 8.03
N ALA A 23 5.00 -8.39 7.60
CA ALA A 23 5.20 -6.95 7.50
C ALA A 23 4.20 -6.31 6.52
N ALA A 24 4.00 -6.90 5.34
CA ALA A 24 3.02 -6.42 4.36
C ALA A 24 1.58 -6.45 4.91
N GLN A 25 1.22 -7.50 5.65
CA GLN A 25 -0.09 -7.61 6.30
C GLN A 25 -0.28 -6.55 7.39
N ILE A 26 0.74 -6.30 8.21
CA ILE A 26 0.70 -5.24 9.23
C ILE A 26 0.48 -3.87 8.56
N VAL A 27 1.22 -3.56 7.49
CA VAL A 27 1.07 -2.30 6.74
C VAL A 27 -0.35 -2.18 6.18
N GLN A 28 -0.91 -3.26 5.65
CA GLN A 28 -2.28 -3.24 5.14
C GLN A 28 -3.31 -2.93 6.22
N ILE A 29 -3.25 -3.62 7.36
CA ILE A 29 -4.17 -3.41 8.48
C ILE A 29 -4.00 -2.00 9.05
N HIS A 30 -2.75 -1.56 9.24
CA HIS A 30 -2.47 -0.24 9.80
C HIS A 30 -3.00 0.89 8.91
N THR A 31 -2.80 0.81 7.59
CA THR A 31 -3.21 1.85 6.66
C THR A 31 -4.72 1.81 6.40
N ARG A 32 -5.29 0.64 6.09
CA ARG A 32 -6.67 0.57 5.59
C ARG A 32 -7.73 0.39 6.66
N GLU A 33 -7.37 -0.21 7.78
CA GLU A 33 -8.34 -0.54 8.84
C GLU A 33 -8.12 0.38 10.03
N TRP A 34 -6.92 0.38 10.61
CA TRP A 34 -6.63 1.15 11.81
C TRP A 34 -6.67 2.67 11.56
N THR A 35 -5.89 3.18 10.60
CA THR A 35 -5.85 4.64 10.32
C THR A 35 -7.19 5.18 9.87
N ALA A 36 -7.89 4.42 9.01
CA ALA A 36 -9.23 4.77 8.55
C ALA A 36 -10.22 4.87 9.72
N ALA A 37 -10.18 3.92 10.66
CA ALA A 37 -11.05 3.92 11.83
C ALA A 37 -10.73 5.03 12.84
N ILE A 38 -9.45 5.36 13.04
CA ILE A 38 -9.04 6.40 14.00
C ILE A 38 -9.41 7.79 13.49
N LEU A 39 -9.16 8.08 12.21
CA LEU A 39 -9.39 9.42 11.65
C LEU A 39 -10.81 9.62 11.12
N ASN A 40 -11.50 8.53 10.74
CA ASN A 40 -12.93 8.43 10.45
C ASN A 40 -13.57 9.63 9.73
N THR A 41 -13.01 10.03 8.59
CA THR A 41 -13.58 11.08 7.73
C THR A 41 -13.58 10.63 6.27
N ASP A 42 -14.58 11.07 5.50
CA ASP A 42 -14.70 10.81 4.06
C ASP A 42 -13.39 11.10 3.32
N PHE A 43 -12.74 12.22 3.64
CA PHE A 43 -11.46 12.59 3.05
C PHE A 43 -10.39 11.50 3.25
N ILE A 44 -10.21 11.02 4.48
CA ILE A 44 -9.21 10.00 4.80
C ILE A 44 -9.51 8.68 4.09
N HIS A 45 -10.78 8.25 4.04
CA HIS A 45 -11.15 7.03 3.31
C HIS A 45 -10.79 7.11 1.82
N GLU A 46 -11.07 8.24 1.18
CA GLU A 46 -10.75 8.47 -0.23
C GLU A 46 -9.24 8.60 -0.47
N SER A 47 -8.51 9.28 0.43
CA SER A 47 -7.05 9.41 0.36
C SER A 47 -6.34 8.06 0.52
N LEU A 48 -6.76 7.24 1.48
CA LEU A 48 -6.19 5.91 1.71
C LEU A 48 -6.50 4.95 0.55
N PHE A 49 -7.69 5.05 -0.06
CA PHE A 49 -8.00 4.32 -1.29
C PHE A 49 -7.05 4.72 -2.43
N ALA A 50 -6.85 6.02 -2.64
CA ALA A 50 -5.97 6.52 -3.68
C ALA A 50 -4.51 6.10 -3.46
N GLN A 51 -4.01 6.22 -2.23
CA GLN A 51 -2.67 5.79 -1.86
C GLN A 51 -2.48 4.27 -2.03
N TRP A 52 -3.46 3.47 -1.60
CA TRP A 52 -3.32 2.01 -1.61
C TRP A 52 -3.36 1.42 -3.02
N TYR A 53 -4.24 1.93 -3.87
CA TYR A 53 -4.48 1.40 -5.22
C TYR A 53 -3.83 2.22 -6.35
N GLY A 54 -3.26 3.38 -6.03
CA GLY A 54 -2.68 4.30 -7.01
C GLY A 54 -3.70 4.92 -7.96
N LYS A 55 -4.98 5.01 -7.55
CA LYS A 55 -6.06 5.58 -8.39
C LYS A 55 -7.18 6.18 -7.55
N LEU A 56 -7.84 7.19 -8.11
CA LEU A 56 -9.00 7.80 -7.47
C LEU A 56 -10.21 6.86 -7.49
N SER A 57 -11.08 7.01 -6.48
CA SER A 57 -12.40 6.39 -6.51
C SER A 57 -13.27 7.04 -7.61
N PRO A 58 -14.33 6.36 -8.07
CA PRO A 58 -15.26 6.92 -9.06
C PRO A 58 -15.88 8.26 -8.61
N ARG A 59 -16.16 8.41 -7.31
CA ARG A 59 -16.72 9.64 -6.72
C ARG A 59 -15.75 10.81 -6.87
N VAL A 60 -14.50 10.64 -6.45
CA VAL A 60 -13.49 11.71 -6.51
C VAL A 60 -13.06 11.98 -7.94
N ALA A 61 -12.93 10.94 -8.78
CA ALA A 61 -12.60 11.10 -10.20
C ALA A 61 -13.65 11.95 -10.94
N LYS A 62 -14.94 11.74 -10.65
CA LYS A 62 -16.02 12.56 -11.20
C LYS A 62 -15.90 14.02 -10.73
N LEU A 63 -15.70 14.25 -9.44
CA LEU A 63 -15.54 15.60 -8.88
C LEU A 63 -14.37 16.35 -9.52
N MET A 64 -13.21 15.71 -9.66
CA MET A 64 -12.03 16.33 -10.30
C MET A 64 -12.33 16.74 -11.75
N LYS A 65 -13.05 15.89 -12.49
CA LYS A 65 -13.48 16.18 -13.85
C LYS A 65 -14.46 17.37 -13.90
N ASP A 66 -15.43 17.41 -13.00
CA ASP A 66 -16.43 18.48 -12.92
C ASP A 66 -15.78 19.84 -12.57
N LEU A 67 -14.67 19.81 -11.83
CA LEU A 67 -13.85 20.99 -11.50
C LEU A 67 -12.79 21.35 -12.56
N ASN A 68 -12.78 20.67 -13.72
CA ASN A 68 -11.78 20.82 -14.78
C ASN A 68 -10.32 20.63 -14.30
N ILE A 69 -10.10 19.73 -13.35
CA ILE A 69 -8.78 19.36 -12.83
C ILE A 69 -8.28 18.13 -13.60
N THR A 70 -7.14 18.27 -14.26
CA THR A 70 -6.45 17.16 -14.96
C THR A 70 -5.36 16.57 -14.09
N LEU A 71 -5.25 15.24 -14.09
CA LEU A 71 -4.23 14.50 -13.36
C LEU A 71 -3.27 13.84 -14.34
N GLY A 72 -1.97 13.90 -14.03
CA GLY A 72 -0.93 13.24 -14.83
C GLY A 72 -0.93 11.72 -14.63
N ALA A 73 -0.21 11.01 -15.52
CA ALA A 73 0.10 9.61 -15.26
C ALA A 73 0.93 9.48 -13.97
N ASN A 74 0.64 8.47 -13.15
CA ASN A 74 1.33 8.20 -11.88
C ASN A 74 1.25 9.31 -10.81
N THR A 75 0.27 10.22 -10.88
CA THR A 75 0.06 11.24 -9.84
C THR A 75 -0.15 10.63 -8.44
N PHE A 76 -0.73 9.43 -8.38
CA PHE A 76 -0.88 8.67 -7.14
C PHE A 76 -0.08 7.37 -7.23
N PRO A 77 1.15 7.30 -6.70
CA PRO A 77 1.88 6.05 -6.65
C PRO A 77 1.16 5.07 -5.70
N SER A 78 0.89 3.87 -6.20
CA SER A 78 0.29 2.78 -5.42
C SER A 78 1.27 2.29 -4.36
N HIS A 79 0.79 1.94 -3.17
CA HIS A 79 1.58 1.15 -2.20
C HIS A 79 1.70 -0.32 -2.60
N ILE A 80 0.72 -0.86 -3.33
CA ILE A 80 0.80 -2.22 -3.88
C ILE A 80 1.77 -2.21 -5.06
N GLY A 81 2.73 -3.15 -5.04
CA GLY A 81 3.64 -3.38 -6.16
C GLY A 81 4.72 -2.33 -6.35
N ASN A 82 4.79 -1.33 -5.47
CA ASN A 82 5.80 -0.28 -5.48
C ASN A 82 6.67 -0.39 -4.22
N PRO A 83 7.68 -1.28 -4.21
CA PRO A 83 8.57 -1.39 -3.06
C PRO A 83 9.28 -0.04 -2.83
N PRO A 84 9.46 0.39 -1.58
CA PRO A 84 10.23 1.61 -1.30
C PRO A 84 11.63 1.50 -1.89
N ASP A 85 12.10 2.56 -2.55
CA ASP A 85 13.51 2.64 -2.91
C ASP A 85 14.34 2.87 -1.64
N TYR A 86 14.91 1.81 -1.09
CA TYR A 86 15.77 1.89 0.09
C TYR A 86 17.18 2.44 -0.21
N ARG A 87 17.49 2.80 -1.47
CA ARG A 87 18.82 3.29 -1.88
C ARG A 87 19.14 4.70 -1.39
N GLY A 88 18.21 5.40 -0.74
CA GLY A 88 18.38 6.78 -0.27
C GLY A 88 18.50 6.99 1.25
N PHE A 89 18.44 5.95 2.09
CA PHE A 89 18.36 6.10 3.55
C PHE A 89 19.58 5.58 4.35
N LEU A 90 20.67 5.22 3.66
CA LEU A 90 21.95 4.79 4.27
C LEU A 90 23.15 5.50 3.64
N SER A 91 23.10 6.83 3.57
CA SER A 91 24.32 7.65 3.48
C SER A 91 24.61 8.26 4.85
N LEU A 92 25.17 7.44 5.74
CA LEU A 92 25.94 7.86 6.92
C LEU A 92 27.36 7.28 6.76
#